data_AF-A0A968A0K2-F1
#
_entry.id   AF-A0A968A0K2-F1
#
_cell.length_a   1.000
_cell.length_b   1.000
_cell.length_c   1.000
_cell.angle_alpha   90.00
_cell.angle_beta   90.00
_cell.angle_gamma   90.00
#
_symmetry.space_group_name_H-M   'P 1'
#
loop_
_entity.id
_entity.type
_entity.pdbx_description
1 polymer ?
#
loop_
_entity_poly.entity_id
_entity_poly.type
_entity_poly.pdbx_seq_one_letter_code
_entity_poly.pdbx_strand_id
1 'polypeptide(L)'
;MEQETQQQETTPGDEAERPTIERLVSYDEHEREMLKVIAERDYWESKATELANDVGELLGFDVGEHSNANCPVQRAIDGVFEMHSTVKEALAKE
;
A
#
# COMPACT_ATOMS: atom_id res chain seq x y z
N MET A 1 -62.08 7.02 29.87
CA MET A 1 -62.18 6.42 28.53
C MET A 1 -61.55 7.40 27.56
N GLU A 2 -60.52 7.13 26.80
CA GLU A 2 -59.49 6.11 26.77
C GLU A 2 -58.46 6.73 25.79
N GLN A 3 -57.18 6.64 26.12
CA GLN A 3 -56.12 7.10 25.23
C GLN A 3 -56.02 6.07 24.10
N GLU A 4 -56.10 6.49 22.85
CA GLU A 4 -55.71 5.66 21.71
C GLU A 4 -54.43 6.23 21.11
N THR A 5 -53.33 5.85 21.75
CA THR A 5 -51.98 5.88 21.18
C THR A 5 -51.99 5.09 19.89
N GLN A 6 -51.78 5.76 18.75
CA GLN A 6 -51.50 5.09 17.48
C GLN A 6 -50.14 4.39 17.61
N GLN A 7 -50.17 3.09 17.87
CA GLN A 7 -49.03 2.22 17.71
C GLN A 7 -48.74 2.15 16.21
N GLN A 8 -47.61 2.72 15.79
CA GLN A 8 -47.05 2.42 14.48
C GLN A 8 -46.60 0.96 14.50
N GLU A 9 -47.37 0.11 13.83
CA GLU A 9 -46.98 -1.27 13.54
C GLU A 9 -45.71 -1.24 12.69
N THR A 10 -44.57 -1.57 13.30
CA THR A 10 -43.37 -1.91 12.54
C THR A 10 -43.61 -3.26 11.89
N THR A 11 -43.91 -3.25 10.60
CA THR A 11 -43.92 -4.46 9.77
C THR A 11 -42.57 -5.18 9.90
N PRO A 12 -42.54 -6.45 10.35
CA PRO A 12 -41.32 -7.26 10.32
C PRO A 12 -41.14 -7.76 8.89
N GLY A 13 -40.55 -6.93 8.05
CA GLY A 13 -40.28 -7.24 6.66
C GLY A 13 -39.10 -6.42 6.19
N ASP A 14 -38.07 -7.13 5.72
CA ASP A 14 -36.84 -6.61 5.11
C ASP A 14 -35.69 -6.20 6.05
N GLU A 15 -35.51 -6.90 7.16
CA GLU A 15 -34.13 -7.29 7.52
C GLU A 15 -33.68 -8.39 6.56
N ALA A 16 -33.48 -8.03 5.29
CA ALA A 16 -32.67 -8.84 4.40
C ALA A 16 -31.30 -8.94 5.08
N GLU A 17 -31.00 -10.12 5.63
CA GLU A 17 -29.66 -10.48 6.12
C GLU A 17 -28.65 -9.89 5.16
N ARG A 18 -27.90 -8.87 5.59
CA ARG A 18 -26.76 -8.40 4.81
C ARG A 18 -25.86 -9.62 4.71
N PRO A 19 -25.61 -10.16 3.52
CA PRO A 19 -24.82 -11.36 3.41
C PRO A 19 -23.45 -11.07 4.03
N THR A 20 -23.14 -11.75 5.13
CA THR A 20 -21.81 -11.74 5.73
C THR A 20 -20.81 -12.10 4.63
N ILE A 21 -19.72 -11.36 4.52
CA ILE A 21 -18.70 -11.47 3.44
C ILE A 21 -17.86 -12.78 3.60
N GLU A 22 -18.50 -13.89 3.94
CA GLU A 22 -17.92 -15.23 3.94
C GLU A 22 -18.36 -16.05 2.72
N ARG A 23 -18.82 -15.36 1.66
CA ARG A 23 -18.89 -16.00 0.35
C ARG A 23 -17.44 -16.21 -0.11
N LEU A 24 -16.92 -17.42 0.10
CA LEU A 24 -15.73 -17.90 -0.60
C LEU A 24 -15.98 -17.70 -2.10
N VAL A 25 -15.44 -16.62 -2.65
CA VAL A 25 -15.47 -16.40 -4.09
C VAL A 25 -14.51 -17.42 -4.66
N SER A 26 -15.07 -18.44 -5.30
CA SER A 26 -14.26 -19.39 -6.07
C SER A 26 -13.68 -18.65 -7.25
N TYR A 27 -12.42 -18.25 -7.15
CA TYR A 27 -11.68 -17.70 -8.28
C TYR A 27 -11.49 -18.78 -9.35
N ASP A 28 -11.57 -18.41 -10.62
CA ASP A 28 -11.10 -19.27 -11.70
C ASP A 28 -9.54 -19.30 -11.75
N GLU A 29 -8.98 -20.08 -12.67
CA GLU A 29 -7.52 -20.20 -12.78
C GLU A 29 -6.83 -18.89 -13.15
N HIS A 30 -7.44 -18.10 -14.04
CA HIS A 30 -6.90 -16.83 -14.49
C HIS A 30 -6.96 -15.78 -13.38
N GLU A 31 -8.08 -15.73 -12.64
CA GLU A 31 -8.22 -14.86 -11.48
C GLU A 31 -7.20 -15.19 -10.38
N ARG A 32 -6.95 -16.47 -10.11
CA ARG A 32 -5.89 -16.88 -9.18
C ARG A 32 -4.51 -16.43 -9.63
N GLU A 33 -4.21 -16.55 -10.92
CA GLU A 33 -2.93 -16.11 -11.46
C GLU A 33 -2.76 -14.59 -11.34
N MET A 34 -3.82 -13.83 -11.61
CA MET A 34 -3.83 -12.38 -11.42
C MET A 34 -3.58 -11.99 -9.96
N LEU A 35 -4.19 -12.71 -9.01
CA LEU A 35 -3.96 -12.46 -7.58
C LEU A 35 -2.52 -12.72 -7.17
N LYS A 36 -1.84 -13.72 -7.74
CA LYS A 36 -0.40 -13.93 -7.50
C LYS A 36 0.42 -12.75 -8.00
N VAL A 37 0.15 -12.28 -9.22
CA VAL A 37 0.86 -11.12 -9.80
C VAL A 37 0.65 -9.86 -8.95
N ILE A 38 -0.57 -9.65 -8.43
CA ILE A 38 -0.86 -8.55 -7.51
C ILE A 38 -0.07 -8.71 -6.21
N ALA A 39 -0.06 -9.90 -5.61
CA ALA A 39 0.69 -10.17 -4.39
C ALA A 39 2.21 -9.99 -4.58
N GLU A 40 2.75 -10.43 -5.72
CA GLU A 40 4.16 -10.22 -6.08
C GLU A 40 4.47 -8.73 -6.24
N ARG A 41 3.60 -7.97 -6.91
CA ARG A 41 3.75 -6.52 -7.04
C ARG A 41 3.80 -5.85 -5.66
N ASP A 42 2.84 -6.16 -4.79
CA ASP A 42 2.73 -5.54 -3.47
C ASP A 42 3.93 -5.90 -2.58
N TYR A 43 4.43 -7.14 -2.70
CA TYR A 43 5.67 -7.55 -2.04
C TYR A 43 6.87 -6.71 -2.49
N TRP A 44 7.04 -6.50 -3.81
CA TRP A 44 8.15 -5.72 -4.33
C TRP A 44 8.03 -4.22 -4.03
N GLU A 45 6.81 -3.69 -4.00
CA GLU A 45 6.56 -2.31 -3.55
C GLU A 45 6.98 -2.13 -2.07
N SER A 46 6.58 -3.06 -1.19
CA SER A 46 7.00 -3.05 0.20
C SER A 46 8.52 -3.12 0.35
N LYS A 47 9.19 -3.95 -0.46
CA LYS A 47 10.66 -4.05 -0.45
C LYS A 47 11.36 -2.80 -1.00
N ALA A 48 10.78 -2.14 -1.99
CA ALA A 48 11.29 -0.87 -2.48
C ALA A 48 11.22 0.22 -1.39
N THR A 49 10.11 0.27 -0.64
CA THR A 49 9.94 1.21 0.48
C THR A 49 10.92 0.91 1.62
N GLU A 50 11.11 -0.36 2.00
CA GLU A 50 12.09 -0.76 3.01
C GLU A 50 13.51 -0.31 2.60
N LEU A 51 13.93 -0.61 1.37
CA LEU A 51 15.23 -0.20 0.84
C LEU A 51 15.40 1.33 0.82
N ALA A 52 14.37 2.06 0.38
CA ALA A 52 14.39 3.51 0.32
C ALA A 52 14.59 4.12 1.72
N ASN A 53 13.88 3.63 2.72
CA ASN A 53 14.01 4.10 4.09
C ASN A 53 15.41 3.82 4.64
N ASP A 54 15.91 2.59 4.49
CA ASP A 54 17.23 2.19 5.01
C ASP A 54 18.37 3.00 4.37
N VAL A 55 18.31 3.22 3.05
CA VAL A 55 19.29 4.02 2.32
C VAL A 55 19.18 5.50 2.69
N GLY A 56 17.97 6.02 2.80
CA GLY A 56 17.72 7.40 3.20
C GLY A 56 18.24 7.69 4.61
N GLU A 57 18.01 6.79 5.56
CA GLU A 57 18.54 6.88 6.92
C GLU A 57 20.07 6.81 6.92
N LEU A 58 20.66 5.86 6.20
CA LEU A 58 22.11 5.68 6.12
C LEU A 58 22.83 6.89 5.52
N LEU A 59 22.26 7.48 4.47
CA LEU A 59 22.89 8.57 3.72
C LEU A 59 22.40 9.97 4.14
N GLY A 60 21.40 10.05 5.03
CA GLY A 60 20.88 11.29 5.56
C GLY A 60 20.07 12.12 4.55
N PHE A 61 19.35 11.47 3.65
CA PHE A 61 18.46 12.16 2.69
C PHE A 61 17.10 11.47 2.57
N ASP A 62 16.09 12.24 2.16
CA ASP A 62 14.74 11.71 1.93
C ASP A 62 14.61 11.14 0.51
N VAL A 63 14.27 9.85 0.42
CA VAL A 63 14.03 9.15 -0.84
C VAL A 63 12.62 9.43 -1.40
N GLY A 64 11.67 9.79 -0.53
CA GLY A 64 10.28 10.09 -0.86
C GLY A 64 9.41 8.86 -1.17
N GLU A 65 8.10 9.07 -1.22
CA GLU A 65 7.10 8.02 -1.48
C GLU A 65 7.06 7.57 -2.95
N HIS A 66 6.66 6.32 -3.19
CA HIS A 66 6.46 5.81 -4.54
C HIS A 66 5.31 6.53 -5.25
N SER A 67 5.58 7.10 -6.42
CA SER A 67 4.56 7.74 -7.26
C SER A 67 4.86 7.55 -8.74
N ASN A 68 4.00 8.04 -9.63
CA ASN A 68 4.29 8.07 -11.06
C ASN A 68 5.52 8.94 -11.41
N ALA A 69 5.93 9.84 -10.51
CA ALA A 69 7.08 10.72 -10.68
C ALA A 69 8.30 10.31 -9.86
N ASN A 70 8.15 9.41 -8.88
CA ASN A 70 9.23 8.96 -8.00
C ASN A 70 9.30 7.44 -7.94
N CYS A 71 10.45 6.89 -8.32
CA CYS A 71 10.79 5.49 -8.13
C CYS A 71 11.79 5.39 -6.96
N PRO A 72 11.38 4.94 -5.76
CA PRO A 72 12.23 4.95 -4.57
C PRO A 72 13.52 4.13 -4.74
N VAL A 73 13.46 3.03 -5.50
CA VAL A 73 14.65 2.23 -5.82
C VAL A 73 15.66 3.04 -6.62
N GLN A 74 15.23 3.71 -7.69
CA GLN A 74 16.13 4.52 -8.50
C GLN A 74 16.67 5.71 -7.69
N ARG A 75 15.81 6.35 -6.89
CA ARG A 75 16.21 7.49 -6.09
C ARG A 75 17.24 7.11 -5.01
N ALA A 76 17.11 5.93 -4.40
CA ALA A 76 18.11 5.36 -3.51
C ALA A 76 19.46 5.10 -4.22
N ILE A 77 19.42 4.50 -5.42
CA ILE A 77 20.62 4.27 -6.26
C ILE A 77 21.32 5.60 -6.58
N ASP A 78 20.57 6.61 -7.01
CA ASP A 78 21.10 7.93 -7.33
C ASP A 78 21.79 8.56 -6.12
N GLY A 79 21.18 8.47 -4.93
CA GLY A 79 21.78 8.98 -3.69
C GLY A 79 23.12 8.31 -3.35
N VAL A 80 23.24 7.00 -3.55
CA VAL A 80 24.52 6.28 -3.38
C VAL A 80 25.59 6.80 -4.34
N PHE A 81 25.23 7.01 -5.62
CA PHE A 81 26.17 7.54 -6.62
C PHE A 81 26.60 8.98 -6.32
N GLU A 82 25.67 9.84 -5.91
CA GLU A 82 25.93 11.24 -5.53
C GLU A 82 26.91 11.30 -4.34
N MET A 83 26.66 10.51 -3.30
CA MET A 83 27.51 10.44 -2.12
C MET A 83 28.91 9.89 -2.44
N HIS A 84 28.99 8.81 -3.22
CA HIS A 84 30.27 8.24 -3.63
C HIS A 84 31.11 9.25 -4.45
N SER A 85 30.48 9.99 -5.36
CA SER A 85 31.16 11.02 -6.16
C SER A 85 31.69 12.15 -5.28
N THR A 86 30.89 12.62 -4.31
CA THR A 86 31.28 13.66 -3.36
C THR A 86 32.49 13.26 -2.51
N VAL A 87 32.49 12.03 -1.97
CA VAL A 87 33.62 11.51 -1.18
C VAL A 87 34.88 11.39 -2.03
N LYS A 88 34.76 10.91 -3.27
CA LYS A 88 35.89 10.79 -4.20
C LYS A 88 36.53 12.14 -4.51
N GLU A 89 35.72 13.18 -4.72
CA GLU A 89 36.22 14.53 -4.95
C GLU A 89 36.89 15.14 -3.71
N ALA A 90 36.36 14.87 -2.51
CA ALA A 90 36.95 15.35 -1.26
C ALA A 90 38.35 14.74 -1.04
N LEU A 91 38.49 13.43 -1.24
CA LEU A 91 39.77 12.71 -1.13
C LEU A 91 40.80 13.13 -2.18
N ALA A 92 40.36 13.55 -3.37
CA ALA A 92 41.25 14.00 -4.44
C ALA A 92 41.81 15.43 -4.22
N LYS A 93 41.28 16.16 -3.23
CA LYS A 93 41.70 17.53 -2.88
C LYS A 93 42.65 17.59 -1.68
N GLU A 94 42.91 16.45 -1.02
CA GLU A 94 43.96 16.27 0.00
C GLU A 94 45.29 15.83 -0.64
#